data_AF-A0AAV9QEY9-F1
#
_entry.id   AF-A0AAV9QEY9-F1
#
_cell.length_a   1.000
_cell.length_b   1.000
_cell.length_c   1.000
_cell.angle_alpha   90.00
_cell.angle_beta   90.00
_cell.angle_gamma   90.00
#
_symmetry.space_group_name_H-M   'P 1'
#
loop_
_entity.id
_entity.type
_entity.pdbx_description
1 polymer ?
#
loop_
_entity_poly.entity_id
_entity_poly.type
_entity_poly.pdbx_seq_one_letter_code
_entity_poly.pdbx_strand_id
1 'polypeptide(L)'
;MSGEAWLYLLAVLINAVNLFLQVFFTIMYSDLECDYINPIDLCNRLNTYIIPEAAVHAFLTFLFLINGYWLALLLNLPLLAFNAKKCVPSYTKKHTCGCLAYTCRILDNQHLLDATEIFRKLNVHKKESFIKLGFHLVMFFFYLYSMIVALIRDESN
;
A
#
# COMPACT_ATOMS: atom_id res chain seq x y z
N MET A 1 2.23 29.74 -9.50
CA MET A 1 2.03 28.28 -9.45
C MET A 1 0.56 28.03 -9.19
N SER A 2 -0.15 27.47 -10.16
CA SER A 2 -1.54 27.08 -10.03
C SER A 2 -1.70 26.04 -8.92
N GLY A 3 -2.93 25.93 -8.40
CA GLY A 3 -3.28 24.88 -7.45
C GLY A 3 -3.03 23.47 -8.00
N GLU A 4 -3.06 23.31 -9.32
CA GLU A 4 -2.80 22.02 -9.99
C GLU A 4 -1.36 21.56 -9.78
N ALA A 5 -0.38 22.46 -10.02
CA ALA A 5 1.04 22.15 -9.86
C ALA A 5 1.38 21.76 -8.42
N TRP A 6 0.77 22.42 -7.43
CA TRP A 6 0.96 22.10 -6.02
C TRP A 6 0.42 20.71 -5.64
N LEU A 7 -0.74 20.32 -6.19
CA LEU A 7 -1.31 18.99 -5.97
C LEU A 7 -0.42 17.89 -6.54
N TYR A 8 0.09 18.06 -7.77
CA TYR A 8 1.00 17.09 -8.37
C TYR A 8 2.37 17.06 -7.67
N LEU A 9 2.87 18.19 -7.17
CA LEU A 9 4.09 18.23 -6.35
C LEU A 9 3.90 17.42 -5.06
N LEU A 10 2.78 17.62 -4.35
CA LEU A 10 2.44 16.82 -3.17
C LEU A 10 2.32 15.33 -3.52
N ALA A 11 1.69 15.00 -4.66
CA ALA A 11 1.55 13.62 -5.14
C ALA A 11 2.90 12.95 -5.39
N VAL A 12 3.86 13.66 -6.02
CA VAL A 12 5.22 13.16 -6.25
C VAL A 12 5.92 12.88 -4.93
N LEU A 13 5.85 13.81 -3.96
CA LEU A 13 6.49 13.64 -2.65
C LEU A 13 5.90 12.46 -1.87
N ILE A 14 4.57 12.36 -1.80
CA ILE A 14 3.88 11.25 -1.13
C ILE A 14 4.20 9.91 -1.82
N ASN A 15 4.16 9.87 -3.14
CA ASN A 15 4.46 8.65 -3.89
C ASN A 15 5.91 8.21 -3.74
N ALA A 16 6.86 9.15 -3.59
CA ALA A 16 8.26 8.83 -3.28
C ALA A 16 8.42 8.17 -1.91
N VAL A 17 7.71 8.65 -0.88
CA VAL A 17 7.68 8.02 0.45
C VAL A 17 7.09 6.61 0.37
N ASN A 18 5.99 6.42 -0.36
CA ASN A 18 5.40 5.10 -0.55
C ASN A 18 6.35 4.15 -1.31
N LEU A 19 7.09 4.65 -2.30
CA LEU A 19 8.08 3.86 -3.02
C LEU A 19 9.18 3.36 -2.07
N PHE A 20 9.68 4.23 -1.19
CA PHE A 20 10.65 3.85 -0.16
C PHE A 20 10.08 2.79 0.80
N LEU A 21 8.84 2.94 1.26
CA LEU A 21 8.16 1.94 2.10
C LEU A 21 8.01 0.58 1.39
N GLN A 22 7.70 0.55 0.09
CA GLN A 22 7.60 -0.70 -0.67
C GLN A 22 8.96 -1.41 -0.85
N VAL A 23 10.05 -0.65 -0.99
CA VAL A 23 11.41 -1.21 -0.99
C VAL A 23 11.73 -1.80 0.38
N PHE A 24 11.42 -1.08 1.46
CA PHE A 24 11.57 -1.59 2.83
C PHE A 24 10.81 -2.91 3.04
N PHE A 25 9.55 -3.00 2.60
CA PHE A 25 8.79 -4.25 2.69
C PHE A 25 9.41 -5.39 1.89
N THR A 26 9.90 -5.11 0.68
CA THR A 26 10.54 -6.12 -0.17
C THR A 26 11.81 -6.69 0.47
N ILE A 27 12.64 -5.84 1.07
CA ILE A 27 13.83 -6.26 1.81
C ILE A 27 13.44 -7.12 3.01
N MET A 28 12.47 -6.68 3.80
CA MET A 28 12.01 -7.40 5.00
C MET A 28 11.47 -8.81 4.69
N TYR A 29 10.77 -8.98 3.56
CA TYR A 29 10.34 -10.29 3.10
C TYR A 29 11.50 -11.16 2.61
N SER A 30 12.53 -10.56 2.01
CA SER A 30 13.76 -11.27 1.62
C SER A 30 14.57 -11.70 2.84
N ASP A 31 14.63 -10.88 3.88
CA ASP A 31 15.29 -11.22 5.15
C ASP A 31 14.57 -12.39 5.84
N LEU A 32 13.24 -12.46 5.74
CA LEU A 32 12.46 -13.60 6.22
C LEU A 32 12.72 -14.87 5.40
N GLU A 33 12.86 -14.76 4.06
CA GLU A 33 13.13 -15.91 3.18
C GLU A 33 14.51 -16.54 3.42
N CYS A 34 15.48 -15.72 3.84
CA CYS A 34 16.83 -16.14 4.19
C CYS A 34 16.99 -16.50 5.68
N ASP A 35 15.89 -16.60 6.44
CA ASP A 35 15.87 -16.88 7.89
C ASP A 35 16.69 -15.89 8.75
N TYR A 36 16.88 -14.64 8.31
CA TYR A 36 17.62 -13.61 9.05
C TYR A 36 16.79 -12.96 10.17
N ILE A 37 15.46 -12.97 10.09
CA ILE A 37 14.55 -12.35 11.06
C ILE A 37 13.44 -13.31 11.49
N ASN A 38 13.03 -13.22 12.76
CA ASN A 38 11.89 -14.01 13.24
C ASN A 38 10.57 -13.50 12.63
N PRO A 39 9.62 -14.40 12.31
CA PRO A 39 8.31 -14.02 11.76
C PRO A 39 7.49 -13.13 12.69
N ILE A 40 7.66 -13.27 14.01
CA ILE A 40 6.94 -12.47 15.02
C ILE A 40 7.42 -11.01 14.97
N ASP A 41 8.73 -10.79 14.91
CA ASP A 41 9.32 -9.46 14.85
C ASP A 41 8.98 -8.75 13.53
N LEU A 42 8.93 -9.53 12.44
CA LEU A 42 8.47 -9.06 11.13
C LEU A 42 7.01 -8.56 11.18
N CYS A 43 6.09 -9.38 11.71
CA CYS A 43 4.67 -9.03 11.76
C CYS A 43 4.42 -7.77 12.61
N ASN A 44 5.13 -7.59 13.73
CA ASN A 44 5.03 -6.38 14.55
C ASN A 44 5.49 -5.12 13.81
N ARG A 45 6.61 -5.20 13.09
CA ARG A 45 7.12 -4.07 12.28
C ARG A 45 6.16 -3.77 11.13
N LEU A 46 5.76 -4.79 10.38
CA LEU A 46 4.95 -4.64 9.18
C LEU A 46 3.54 -4.10 9.50
N ASN A 47 2.91 -4.57 10.58
CA ASN A 47 1.59 -4.10 11.00
C ASN A 47 1.58 -2.60 11.34
N THR A 48 2.71 -2.07 11.84
CA THR A 48 2.86 -0.65 12.14
C THR A 48 2.89 0.20 10.87
N TYR A 49 3.43 -0.32 9.76
CA TYR A 49 3.61 0.43 8.52
C TYR A 49 2.54 0.18 7.46
N ILE A 50 1.78 -0.91 7.53
CA ILE A 50 0.77 -1.25 6.52
C ILE A 50 -0.44 -0.31 6.53
N ILE A 51 -0.87 0.14 7.72
CA ILE A 51 -1.97 1.08 7.90
C ILE A 51 -1.61 2.49 7.39
N PRO A 52 -0.46 3.09 7.79
CA PRO A 52 -0.11 4.42 7.30
C PRO A 52 0.14 4.45 5.78
N GLU A 53 0.71 3.40 5.18
CA GLU A 53 0.87 3.34 3.71
C GLU A 53 -0.47 3.41 2.98
N ALA A 54 -1.44 2.58 3.40
CA ALA A 54 -2.77 2.58 2.82
C ALA A 54 -3.52 3.90 3.07
N ALA A 55 -3.38 4.48 4.26
CA ALA A 55 -4.02 5.74 4.62
C ALA A 55 -3.49 6.91 3.77
N VAL A 56 -2.17 7.00 3.59
CA VAL A 56 -1.53 8.05 2.79
C VAL A 56 -1.93 7.94 1.31
N HIS A 57 -2.00 6.72 0.76
CA HIS A 57 -2.46 6.50 -0.61
C HIS A 57 -3.95 6.82 -0.80
N ALA A 58 -4.80 6.46 0.17
CA ALA A 58 -6.21 6.80 0.16
C ALA A 58 -6.44 8.32 0.25
N PHE A 59 -5.68 9.01 1.10
CA PHE A 59 -5.71 10.46 1.22
C PHE A 59 -5.35 11.15 -0.09
N LEU A 60 -4.29 10.70 -0.77
CA LEU A 60 -3.90 11.25 -2.07
C LEU A 60 -4.98 11.03 -3.14
N THR A 61 -5.58 9.83 -3.17
CA THR A 61 -6.65 9.51 -4.13
C THR A 61 -7.91 10.34 -3.87
N PHE A 62 -8.22 10.62 -2.60
CA PHE A 62 -9.32 11.50 -2.20
C PHE A 62 -9.08 12.96 -2.63
N LEU A 63 -7.84 13.45 -2.53
CA LEU A 63 -7.50 14.78 -3.05
C LEU A 63 -7.69 14.86 -4.57
N PHE A 64 -7.33 13.83 -5.33
CA PHE A 64 -7.60 13.79 -6.77
C PHE A 64 -9.09 13.75 -7.11
N LEU A 65 -9.91 13.12 -6.25
CA LEU A 65 -11.37 13.09 -6.40
C LEU A 65 -11.99 14.49 -6.24
N ILE A 66 -11.60 15.25 -5.20
CA ILE A 66 -12.15 16.59 -4.95
C ILE A 66 -11.82 17.55 -6.10
N ASN A 67 -10.62 17.44 -6.68
CA ASN A 67 -10.17 18.31 -7.76
C ASN A 67 -10.62 17.84 -9.17
N GLY A 68 -11.27 16.67 -9.27
CA GLY A 68 -11.84 16.19 -10.54
C GLY A 68 -10.82 15.67 -11.56
N TYR A 69 -9.64 15.21 -11.13
CA TYR A 69 -8.64 14.64 -12.04
C TYR A 69 -8.95 13.16 -12.36
N TRP A 70 -9.88 12.95 -13.28
CA TRP A 70 -10.41 11.61 -13.63
C TRP A 70 -9.34 10.61 -14.08
N LEU A 71 -8.33 11.05 -14.84
CA LEU A 71 -7.28 10.14 -15.34
C LEU A 71 -6.39 9.63 -14.19
N ALA A 72 -5.94 10.54 -13.31
CA ALA A 72 -5.15 10.18 -12.14
C ALA A 72 -5.96 9.29 -11.18
N LEU A 73 -7.26 9.58 -11.00
CA LEU A 73 -8.15 8.77 -10.18
C LEU A 73 -8.33 7.35 -10.74
N LEU A 74 -8.58 7.22 -12.04
CA LEU A 74 -8.75 5.92 -12.70
C LEU A 74 -7.49 5.07 -12.60
N LEU A 75 -6.32 5.69 -12.69
CA LEU A 75 -5.04 5.01 -12.54
C LEU A 75 -4.78 4.53 -11.11
N ASN A 76 -5.21 5.27 -10.07
CA ASN A 76 -5.06 4.85 -8.66
C ASN A 76 -6.12 3.86 -8.17
N LEU A 77 -7.29 3.81 -8.81
CA LEU A 77 -8.41 2.96 -8.41
C LEU A 77 -8.07 1.47 -8.25
N PRO A 78 -7.28 0.82 -9.14
CA PRO A 78 -6.91 -0.59 -8.98
C PRO A 78 -6.14 -0.85 -7.69
N LEU A 79 -5.18 0.01 -7.35
CA LEU A 79 -4.37 -0.12 -6.13
C LEU A 79 -5.21 0.22 -4.88
N LEU A 80 -6.03 1.28 -4.95
CA LEU A 80 -6.92 1.65 -3.87
C LEU A 80 -7.94 0.54 -3.57
N ALA A 81 -8.55 -0.06 -4.60
CA ALA A 81 -9.48 -1.17 -4.44
C ALA A 81 -8.80 -2.41 -3.86
N PHE A 82 -7.55 -2.69 -4.26
CA PHE A 82 -6.75 -3.77 -3.69
C PHE A 82 -6.46 -3.54 -2.20
N ASN A 83 -6.05 -2.32 -1.84
CA ASN A 83 -5.79 -1.94 -0.45
C ASN A 83 -7.08 -1.91 0.39
N ALA A 84 -8.19 -1.41 -0.17
CA ALA A 84 -9.49 -1.37 0.50
C ALA A 84 -10.04 -2.77 0.80
N LYS A 85 -9.90 -3.72 -0.13
CA LYS A 85 -10.27 -5.13 0.12
C LYS A 85 -9.45 -5.78 1.25
N LYS A 86 -8.23 -5.27 1.51
CA LYS A 86 -7.31 -5.79 2.52
C LYS A 86 -7.49 -5.10 3.88
N CYS A 87 -7.80 -3.80 3.89
CA CYS A 87 -8.00 -2.98 5.08
C CYS A 87 -9.44 -2.97 5.60
N VAL A 88 -10.44 -3.11 4.72
CA VAL A 88 -11.83 -3.32 5.13
C VAL A 88 -12.00 -4.82 5.34
N PRO A 89 -12.20 -5.29 6.59
CA PRO A 89 -12.55 -6.68 6.79
C PRO A 89 -13.87 -6.89 6.07
N SER A 90 -13.86 -7.73 5.02
CA SER A 90 -15.10 -8.31 4.52
C SER A 90 -15.72 -9.07 5.69
N TYR A 91 -16.69 -8.44 6.34
CA TYR A 91 -17.42 -8.94 7.49
C TYR A 91 -18.40 -10.04 7.07
N THR A 92 -18.00 -10.99 6.21
CA THR A 92 -18.84 -12.13 5.81
C THR A 92 -18.01 -13.32 5.30
N LYS A 93 -17.71 -14.28 6.20
CA LYS A 93 -17.79 -15.76 6.03
C LYS A 93 -17.21 -16.39 7.31
N LYS A 94 -18.02 -16.62 8.34
CA LYS A 94 -18.81 -17.84 8.61
C LYS A 94 -17.96 -19.12 8.63
N HIS A 95 -17.73 -19.59 9.86
CA HIS A 95 -17.41 -20.95 10.33
C HIS A 95 -17.22 -22.06 9.28
N THR A 96 -16.11 -22.80 9.40
CA THR A 96 -16.21 -24.27 9.48
C THR A 96 -15.20 -24.84 10.46
N CYS A 97 -15.72 -25.77 11.26
CA CYS A 97 -15.09 -26.56 12.31
C CYS A 97 -14.12 -27.61 11.74
N GLY A 98 -13.11 -27.98 12.53
CA GLY A 98 -12.29 -29.17 12.30
C GLY A 98 -11.20 -29.27 13.38
N CYS A 99 -11.44 -30.12 14.37
CA CYS A 99 -10.56 -30.39 15.51
C CYS A 99 -9.08 -30.66 15.12
N LEU A 100 -8.19 -29.74 15.48
CA LEU A 100 -6.89 -30.03 16.08
C LEU A 100 -6.48 -28.80 16.89
N ALA A 101 -6.67 -28.92 18.20
CA ALA A 101 -6.54 -27.89 19.20
C ALA A 101 -5.10 -27.85 19.76
N TYR A 102 -4.35 -26.85 19.33
CA TYR A 102 -3.28 -26.17 20.08
C TYR A 102 -3.03 -24.88 19.27
N THR A 103 -3.76 -23.78 19.44
CA THR A 103 -3.94 -22.99 20.65
C THR A 103 -5.11 -22.02 20.38
N CYS A 104 -6.06 -21.94 21.29
CA CYS A 104 -7.13 -20.96 21.27
C CYS A 104 -6.95 -19.99 22.45
N ARG A 105 -6.88 -18.69 22.12
CA ARG A 105 -7.04 -17.44 22.91
C ARG A 105 -5.87 -16.52 22.56
N ILE A 106 -6.09 -15.32 22.01
CA ILE A 106 -6.93 -14.26 22.56
C ILE A 106 -7.69 -13.53 21.45
N LEU A 107 -8.91 -13.13 21.79
CA LEU A 107 -9.81 -12.28 21.02
C LEU A 107 -9.16 -10.91 20.69
N ASP A 108 -9.76 -10.19 19.74
CA ASP A 108 -9.61 -8.77 19.44
C ASP A 108 -8.44 -8.30 18.53
N ASN A 109 -8.83 -7.99 17.29
CA ASN A 109 -8.73 -6.64 16.71
C ASN A 109 -7.36 -5.92 16.60
N GLN A 110 -6.20 -6.54 16.37
CA GLN A 110 -4.97 -5.75 16.09
C GLN A 110 -3.89 -6.31 15.13
N HIS A 111 -3.99 -7.52 14.55
CA HIS A 111 -2.92 -8.05 13.69
C HIS A 111 -3.42 -8.47 12.30
N LEU A 112 -3.20 -7.60 11.29
CA LEU A 112 -3.54 -7.88 9.88
C LEU A 112 -2.72 -9.04 9.28
N LEU A 113 -1.61 -9.42 9.93
CA LEU A 113 -0.71 -10.48 9.51
C LEU A 113 -0.38 -11.38 10.71
N ASP A 114 -0.68 -12.67 10.57
CA ASP A 114 -0.36 -13.70 11.55
C ASP A 114 0.96 -14.40 11.17
N ALA A 115 1.85 -14.55 12.16
CA ALA A 115 3.17 -15.15 12.02
C ALA A 115 3.12 -16.64 11.63
N THR A 116 2.02 -17.34 11.91
CA THR A 116 1.87 -18.76 11.57
C THR A 116 1.54 -18.99 10.09
N GLU A 117 0.88 -18.04 9.43
CA GLU A 117 0.50 -18.14 8.02
C GLU A 117 1.49 -17.49 7.06
N ILE A 118 2.31 -16.55 7.55
CA ILE A 118 3.19 -15.71 6.73
C ILE A 118 4.16 -16.53 5.89
N PHE A 119 4.74 -17.59 6.46
CA PHE A 119 5.67 -18.47 5.76
C PHE A 119 5.00 -19.26 4.64
N ARG A 120 3.79 -19.78 4.88
CA ARG A 120 3.03 -20.56 3.87
C ARG A 120 2.63 -19.71 2.66
N LYS A 121 2.40 -18.41 2.87
CA LYS A 121 1.97 -17.46 1.84
C LYS A 121 3.08 -16.47 1.43
N LEU A 122 4.33 -16.71 1.83
CA LEU A 122 5.44 -15.75 1.67
C LEU A 122 5.64 -15.35 0.21
N ASN A 123 5.66 -16.31 -0.72
CA ASN A 123 5.85 -16.06 -2.15
C ASN A 123 4.70 -15.20 -2.74
N VAL A 124 3.48 -15.32 -2.20
CA VAL A 124 2.34 -14.50 -2.62
C VAL A 124 2.52 -13.07 -2.13
N HIS A 125 2.81 -12.87 -0.84
CA HIS A 125 2.99 -11.53 -0.26
C HIS A 125 4.22 -10.78 -0.82
N LYS A 126 5.31 -11.51 -1.11
CA LYS A 126 6.48 -10.97 -1.80
C LYS A 126 6.13 -10.47 -3.20
N LYS A 127 5.39 -11.28 -3.98
CA LYS A 127 4.92 -10.88 -5.31
C LYS A 127 3.96 -9.69 -5.25
N GLU A 128 3.05 -9.66 -4.27
CA GLU A 128 2.18 -8.49 -4.04
C GLU A 128 2.99 -7.22 -3.79
N SER A 129 3.99 -7.28 -2.91
CA SER A 129 4.90 -6.15 -2.61
C SER A 129 5.65 -5.68 -3.86
N PHE A 130 6.13 -6.63 -4.68
CA PHE A 130 6.87 -6.31 -5.91
C PHE A 130 5.98 -5.67 -6.99
N ILE A 131 4.74 -6.14 -7.14
CA ILE A 131 3.76 -5.54 -8.05
C ILE A 131 3.41 -4.12 -7.59
N LYS A 132 3.21 -3.90 -6.29
CA LYS A 132 2.97 -2.57 -5.72
C LYS A 132 4.14 -1.63 -5.94
N LEU A 133 5.38 -2.11 -5.78
CA LEU A 133 6.58 -1.33 -6.08
C LEU A 133 6.59 -0.88 -7.55
N GLY A 134 6.36 -1.81 -8.49
CA GLY A 134 6.30 -1.51 -9.91
C GLY A 134 5.20 -0.48 -10.24
N PHE A 135 4.03 -0.62 -9.62
CA PHE A 135 2.94 0.33 -9.79
C PHE A 135 3.32 1.75 -9.30
N HIS A 136 3.89 1.88 -8.09
CA HIS A 136 4.32 3.18 -7.56
C HIS A 136 5.43 3.81 -8.40
N LEU A 137 6.32 2.99 -8.99
CA LEU A 137 7.37 3.47 -9.88
C LEU A 137 6.79 4.02 -11.19
N VAL A 138 5.82 3.36 -11.80
CA VAL A 138 5.14 3.89 -13.01
C VAL A 138 4.34 5.16 -12.67
N MET A 139 3.61 5.16 -11.55
CA MET A 139 2.86 6.33 -11.09
C MET A 139 3.79 7.52 -10.77
N PHE A 140 5.01 7.27 -10.30
CA PHE A 140 5.99 8.33 -10.03
C PHE A 140 6.29 9.15 -11.29
N PHE A 141 6.61 8.47 -12.40
CA PHE A 141 6.87 9.15 -13.68
C PHE A 141 5.63 9.84 -14.23
N PHE A 142 4.44 9.23 -14.05
CA PHE A 142 3.18 9.84 -14.46
C PHE A 142 2.89 11.15 -13.70
N TYR A 143 3.08 11.19 -12.38
CA TYR A 143 2.90 12.41 -11.60
C TYR A 143 3.95 13.48 -11.92
N LEU A 144 5.20 13.07 -12.16
CA LEU A 144 6.26 13.98 -12.58
C LEU A 144 5.91 14.64 -13.93
N TYR A 145 5.49 13.84 -14.91
CA TYR A 145 5.02 14.37 -16.20
C TYR A 145 3.83 15.32 -16.05
N SER A 146 2.82 14.93 -15.26
CA SER A 146 1.62 15.74 -15.04
C SER A 146 1.94 17.07 -14.34
N MET A 147 2.90 17.07 -13.40
CA MET A 147 3.41 18.29 -12.76
C MET A 147 4.07 19.22 -13.79
N ILE A 148 4.93 18.71 -14.66
CA ILE A 148 5.59 19.51 -15.70
C ILE A 148 4.56 20.13 -16.65
N VAL A 149 3.58 19.34 -17.10
CA VAL A 149 2.51 19.84 -17.98
C VAL A 149 1.69 20.94 -17.30
N ALA A 150 1.37 20.79 -16.01
CA ALA A 150 0.69 21.83 -15.24
C ALA A 150 1.53 23.12 -15.14
N LEU A 151 2.83 22.99 -14.87
CA LEU A 151 3.74 24.15 -14.81
C LEU A 151 3.88 24.88 -16.15
N ILE A 152 3.97 24.15 -17.26
CA ILE A 152 4.04 24.76 -18.60
C ILE A 152 2.73 25.49 -18.94
N ARG A 153 1.59 24.91 -18.57
CA ARG A 153 0.28 25.55 -18.77
C ARG A 153 0.13 26.83 -17.96
N ASP A 154 0.67 26.87 -16.75
CA ASP A 154 0.67 28.07 -15.90
C ASP A 154 1.47 29.22 -16.51
N GLU A 155 2.56 28.92 -17.21
CA GLU A 155 3.40 29.94 -17.86
C GLU A 155 2.75 30.47 -19.15
N SER A 156 1.96 29.63 -19.82
CA SER A 156 1.25 30.01 -21.04
C SER A 156 -0.05 30.82 -20.81
N ASN A 157 -0.52 30.91 -19.57
CA ASN A 157 -1.72 31.65 -19.16
C ASN A 157 -1.35 32.97 -18.49
#